data_AF-A0A3M1LMW4-F1
#
_entry.id   AF-A0A3M1LMW4-F1
#
_cell.length_a   1.000
_cell.length_b   1.000
_cell.length_c   1.000
_cell.angle_alpha   90.00
_cell.angle_beta   90.00
_cell.angle_gamma   90.00
#
_symmetry.space_group_name_H-M   'P 1'
#
loop_
_entity.id
_entity.type
_entity.pdbx_description
1 polymer ?
#
loop_
_entity_poly.entity_id
_entity_poly.type
_entity_poly.pdbx_seq_one_letter_code
_entity_poly.pdbx_strand_id
1 'polypeptide(L)'
;MVRTSWIAYVGKISLDKGVHLLIAAMPEIVAQVPSAHLLLIGDGVVRPHMERMVTALDRGDLDGAARAIAASEGVPYPNRYIRYLSEFWASLNLDLYRQRAQQAGLTRRILFVGAQAPPDVAQLLRLADLGVVPSLVKEAFPLVSIEALSSGLLPVAPYTGGLRPILDQITLELGPIGRLARLDPSPERMGLELVERIPFLLDCVADPSQRAWISDRCRRIAERYDWQRVTREIEQVYRGIVERRGSPMVLMNDSPPGADDPKTTPLREGQPLALAMLGGA
;
A
#
# COMPACT_ATOMS: atom_id res chain seq x y z
N MET A 1 -25.94 -21.27 9.62
CA MET A 1 -24.83 -21.53 8.67
C MET A 1 -23.74 -20.50 8.99
N VAL A 2 -22.50 -20.92 9.25
CA VAL A 2 -21.40 -19.98 9.54
C VAL A 2 -21.07 -19.24 8.24
N ARG A 3 -21.14 -17.90 8.26
CA ARG A 3 -20.83 -17.07 7.09
C ARG A 3 -19.32 -17.15 6.81
N THR A 4 -18.97 -17.31 5.53
CA THR A 4 -17.57 -17.23 5.08
C THR A 4 -17.03 -15.83 5.31
N SER A 5 -15.84 -15.72 5.89
CA SER A 5 -15.14 -14.46 6.11
C SER A 5 -14.10 -14.26 5.01
N TRP A 6 -14.26 -13.23 4.18
CA TRP A 6 -13.40 -13.02 3.00
C TRP A 6 -12.40 -11.89 3.23
N ILE A 7 -11.12 -12.22 3.15
CA ILE A 7 -10.01 -11.27 3.13
C ILE A 7 -9.67 -11.04 1.65
N ALA A 8 -9.69 -9.79 1.19
CA ALA A 8 -9.35 -9.45 -0.19
C ALA A 8 -8.00 -8.73 -0.27
N TYR A 9 -7.17 -9.16 -1.20
CA TYR A 9 -6.01 -8.42 -1.69
C TYR A 9 -6.25 -8.06 -3.15
N VAL A 10 -5.92 -6.82 -3.53
CA VAL A 10 -5.94 -6.36 -4.92
C VAL A 10 -4.56 -5.80 -5.25
N GLY A 11 -4.00 -6.22 -6.38
CA GLY A 11 -2.75 -5.66 -6.89
C GLY A 11 -1.90 -6.66 -7.66
N LYS A 12 -0.71 -6.22 -8.05
CA LYS A 12 0.26 -7.08 -8.71
C LYS A 12 0.69 -8.20 -7.77
N ILE A 13 0.62 -9.45 -8.24
CA ILE A 13 1.11 -10.61 -7.49
C ILE A 13 2.64 -10.63 -7.58
N SER A 14 3.28 -9.91 -6.67
CA SER A 14 4.73 -9.75 -6.57
C SER A 14 5.23 -9.72 -5.11
N LEU A 15 6.52 -9.98 -4.90
CA LEU A 15 7.08 -10.09 -3.54
C LEU A 15 7.15 -8.74 -2.82
N ASP A 16 7.41 -7.64 -3.54
CA ASP A 16 7.43 -6.28 -2.97
C ASP A 16 6.06 -5.83 -2.43
N LYS A 17 4.98 -6.47 -2.86
CA LYS A 17 3.62 -6.23 -2.35
C LYS A 17 3.26 -7.06 -1.11
N GLY A 18 4.19 -7.89 -0.62
CA GLY A 18 4.05 -8.65 0.64
C GLY A 18 2.99 -9.74 0.65
N VAL A 19 2.45 -10.12 -0.52
CA VAL A 19 1.40 -11.16 -0.64
C VAL A 19 1.85 -12.50 -0.05
N HIS A 20 3.14 -12.83 -0.16
CA HIS A 20 3.74 -14.03 0.42
C HIS A 20 3.67 -14.05 1.95
N LEU A 21 3.80 -12.90 2.63
CA LEU A 21 3.61 -12.81 4.08
C LEU A 21 2.14 -12.99 4.47
N LEU A 22 1.22 -12.41 3.71
CA LEU A 22 -0.21 -12.62 3.93
C LEU A 22 -0.60 -14.10 3.75
N ILE A 23 -0.07 -14.77 2.73
CA ILE A 23 -0.23 -16.22 2.54
C ILE A 23 0.35 -16.99 3.74
N ALA A 24 1.54 -16.63 4.19
CA ALA A 24 2.18 -17.28 5.35
C ALA A 24 1.42 -17.05 6.67
N ALA A 25 0.67 -15.96 6.81
CA ALA A 25 -0.17 -15.69 7.98
C ALA A 25 -1.48 -16.51 7.98
N MET A 26 -1.95 -16.99 6.82
CA MET A 26 -3.25 -17.66 6.69
C MET A 26 -3.44 -18.90 7.58
N PRO A 27 -2.46 -19.80 7.80
CA PRO A 27 -2.60 -20.90 8.77
C PRO A 27 -3.06 -20.45 10.15
N GLU A 28 -2.42 -19.40 10.65
CA GLU A 28 -2.68 -18.84 11.98
C GLU A 28 -4.01 -18.08 12.03
N ILE A 29 -4.34 -17.37 10.96
CA ILE A 29 -5.64 -16.68 10.81
C ILE A 29 -6.78 -17.71 10.75
N VAL A 30 -6.65 -18.78 9.98
CA VAL A 30 -7.67 -19.84 9.86
C VAL A 30 -7.83 -20.61 11.17
N ALA A 31 -6.76 -20.81 11.93
CA ALA A 31 -6.83 -21.44 13.25
C ALA A 31 -7.70 -20.63 14.23
N GLN A 32 -7.71 -19.30 14.12
CA GLN A 32 -8.54 -18.40 14.94
C GLN A 32 -9.92 -18.15 14.34
N VAL A 33 -10.01 -18.07 13.01
CA VAL A 33 -11.25 -17.83 12.25
C VAL A 33 -11.42 -18.95 11.21
N PRO A 34 -12.03 -20.09 11.57
CA PRO A 34 -12.16 -21.24 10.67
C PRO A 34 -12.96 -20.99 9.38
N SER A 35 -13.70 -19.90 9.30
CA SER A 35 -14.43 -19.46 8.10
C SER A 35 -13.60 -18.56 7.17
N ALA A 36 -12.37 -18.19 7.55
CA ALA A 36 -11.53 -17.27 6.80
C ALA A 36 -11.10 -17.86 5.44
N HIS A 37 -11.19 -17.03 4.41
CA HIS A 37 -10.73 -17.29 3.05
C HIS A 37 -9.99 -16.05 2.55
N LEU A 38 -9.03 -16.26 1.64
CA LEU A 38 -8.22 -15.22 1.05
C LEU A 38 -8.47 -15.17 -0.46
N LEU A 39 -8.90 -14.01 -0.93
CA LEU A 39 -9.13 -13.71 -2.33
C LEU A 39 -7.99 -12.82 -2.85
N LEU A 40 -7.19 -13.36 -3.76
CA LEU A 40 -6.06 -12.66 -4.39
C LEU A 40 -6.46 -12.23 -5.80
N ILE A 41 -6.70 -10.92 -5.96
CA ILE A 41 -7.18 -10.28 -7.19
C ILE A 41 -6.01 -9.59 -7.87
N GLY A 42 -5.72 -9.97 -9.11
CA GLY A 42 -4.57 -9.49 -9.87
C GLY A 42 -3.70 -10.63 -10.37
N ASP A 43 -2.64 -10.27 -11.09
CA ASP A 43 -1.71 -11.23 -11.67
C ASP A 43 -0.25 -10.75 -11.53
N GLY A 44 0.69 -11.62 -11.84
CA GLY A 44 2.11 -11.30 -11.81
C GLY A 44 2.98 -12.54 -12.00
N VAL A 45 4.22 -12.31 -12.44
CA VAL A 45 5.21 -13.38 -12.72
C VAL A 45 5.47 -14.30 -11.52
N VAL A 46 5.22 -13.81 -10.30
CA VAL A 46 5.44 -14.58 -9.06
C VAL A 46 4.25 -15.48 -8.72
N ARG A 47 3.09 -15.33 -9.38
CA ARG A 47 1.88 -16.11 -9.07
C ARG A 47 2.12 -17.64 -9.03
N PRO A 48 2.76 -18.28 -10.03
CA PRO A 48 3.00 -19.73 -9.97
C PRO A 48 3.88 -20.16 -8.77
N HIS A 49 4.77 -19.27 -8.32
CA HIS A 49 5.60 -19.51 -7.13
C HIS A 49 4.79 -19.38 -5.84
N MET A 50 3.82 -18.46 -5.78
CA MET A 50 2.90 -18.36 -4.65
C MET A 50 1.92 -19.53 -4.58
N GLU A 51 1.41 -20.02 -5.71
CA GLU A 51 0.56 -21.22 -5.76
C GLU A 51 1.32 -22.47 -5.27
N ARG A 52 2.60 -22.61 -5.66
CA ARG A 52 3.49 -23.64 -5.10
C ARG A 52 3.74 -23.46 -3.61
N MET A 53 3.96 -22.23 -3.16
CA MET A 53 4.10 -21.92 -1.72
C MET A 53 2.86 -22.34 -0.93
N VAL A 54 1.66 -22.00 -1.41
CA VAL A 54 0.39 -22.41 -0.81
C VAL A 54 0.30 -23.93 -0.70
N THR A 55 0.63 -24.65 -1.79
CA THR A 55 0.61 -26.12 -1.81
C THR A 55 1.60 -26.74 -0.81
N ALA A 56 2.79 -26.15 -0.66
CA ALA A 56 3.79 -26.61 0.30
C ALA A 56 3.34 -26.35 1.74
N LEU A 57 2.84 -25.15 2.03
CA LEU A 57 2.30 -24.81 3.36
C LEU A 57 1.12 -25.69 3.75
N ASP A 58 0.23 -26.03 2.82
CA ASP A 58 -0.91 -26.92 3.07
C ASP A 58 -0.49 -28.34 3.50
N ARG A 59 0.77 -28.72 3.25
CA ARG A 59 1.38 -29.98 3.69
C ARG A 59 2.25 -29.81 4.95
N GLY A 60 2.38 -28.58 5.46
CA GLY A 60 3.32 -28.23 6.53
C GLY A 60 4.79 -28.18 6.10
N ASP A 61 5.07 -28.12 4.78
CA ASP A 61 6.44 -28.08 4.22
C ASP A 61 6.94 -26.62 4.09
N LEU A 62 7.53 -26.10 5.17
CA LEU A 62 8.07 -24.73 5.21
C LEU A 62 9.29 -24.58 4.29
N ASP A 63 10.14 -25.61 4.18
CA ASP A 63 11.31 -25.56 3.30
C ASP A 63 10.89 -25.54 1.83
N GLY A 64 9.87 -26.32 1.47
CA GLY A 64 9.25 -26.28 0.15
C GLY A 64 8.61 -24.94 -0.16
N ALA A 65 7.94 -24.34 0.82
CA ALA A 65 7.37 -23.00 0.71
C ALA A 65 8.47 -21.94 0.46
N ALA A 66 9.57 -22.00 1.21
CA ALA A 66 10.72 -21.12 1.03
C ALA A 66 11.38 -21.32 -0.35
N ARG A 67 11.60 -22.57 -0.77
CA ARG A 67 12.14 -22.90 -2.10
C ARG A 67 11.26 -22.38 -3.23
N ALA A 68 9.93 -22.48 -3.10
CA ALA A 68 9.00 -21.99 -4.10
C ALA A 68 9.18 -20.48 -4.34
N ILE A 69 9.32 -19.70 -3.27
CA ILE A 69 9.58 -18.26 -3.34
C ILE A 69 11.00 -17.97 -3.83
N ALA A 70 12.00 -18.73 -3.38
CA ALA A 70 13.39 -18.58 -3.82
C ALA A 70 13.56 -18.74 -5.34
N ALA A 71 12.76 -19.61 -5.94
CA ALA A 71 12.79 -19.86 -7.37
C ALA A 71 12.14 -18.75 -8.22
N SER A 72 11.60 -17.68 -7.62
CA SER A 72 10.87 -16.63 -8.35
C SER A 72 11.78 -15.90 -9.33
N GLU A 73 11.61 -16.19 -10.62
CA GLU A 73 12.38 -15.57 -11.70
C GLU A 73 11.98 -14.09 -11.90
N GLY A 74 12.92 -13.28 -12.38
CA GLY A 74 12.68 -11.86 -12.67
C GLY A 74 12.42 -10.98 -11.43
N VAL A 75 12.64 -11.51 -10.22
CA VAL A 75 12.49 -10.74 -8.98
C VAL A 75 13.85 -10.20 -8.53
N PRO A 76 13.98 -8.87 -8.34
CA PRO A 76 15.18 -8.29 -7.75
C PRO A 76 15.37 -8.76 -6.30
N TYR A 77 16.57 -9.24 -5.97
CA TYR A 77 16.97 -9.62 -4.61
C TYR A 77 16.04 -10.65 -3.92
N PRO A 78 15.80 -11.84 -4.52
CA PRO A 78 14.81 -12.80 -4.03
C PRO A 78 15.10 -13.27 -2.58
N ASN A 79 16.39 -13.38 -2.22
CA ASN A 79 16.84 -13.76 -0.87
C ASN A 79 16.33 -12.83 0.23
N ARG A 80 16.05 -11.57 -0.09
CA ARG A 80 15.48 -10.61 0.88
C ARG A 80 14.10 -11.06 1.36
N TYR A 81 13.27 -11.57 0.47
CA TYR A 81 11.89 -11.96 0.79
C TYR A 81 11.83 -13.32 1.50
N ILE A 82 12.76 -14.22 1.17
CA ILE A 82 12.94 -15.46 1.93
C ILE A 82 13.31 -15.13 3.37
N ARG A 83 14.24 -14.18 3.58
CA ARG A 83 14.62 -13.75 4.93
C ARG A 83 13.40 -13.29 5.74
N TYR A 84 12.50 -12.50 5.15
CA TYR A 84 11.29 -12.05 5.82
C TYR A 84 10.37 -13.21 6.25
N LEU A 85 10.23 -14.24 5.42
CA LEU A 85 9.49 -15.46 5.80
C LEU A 85 10.19 -16.22 6.92
N SER A 86 11.51 -16.38 6.83
CA SER A 86 12.30 -17.06 7.85
C SER A 86 12.20 -16.36 9.20
N GLU A 87 12.27 -15.03 9.22
CA GLU A 87 12.14 -14.23 10.44
C GLU A 87 10.72 -14.29 11.02
N PHE A 88 9.70 -14.23 10.16
CA PHE A 88 8.32 -14.44 10.58
C PHE A 88 8.14 -15.83 11.21
N TRP A 89 8.56 -16.90 10.55
CA TRP A 89 8.44 -18.26 11.11
C TRP A 89 9.27 -18.44 12.39
N ALA A 90 10.46 -17.84 12.47
CA ALA A 90 11.29 -17.89 13.67
C ALA A 90 10.62 -17.23 14.89
N SER A 91 9.67 -16.32 14.68
CA SER A 91 8.88 -15.70 15.75
C SER A 91 7.68 -16.54 16.22
N LEU A 92 7.45 -17.70 15.62
CA LEU A 92 6.32 -18.59 15.92
C LEU A 92 6.77 -19.93 16.53
N ASN A 93 5.83 -20.63 17.15
CA ASN A 93 6.00 -22.05 17.45
C ASN A 93 5.85 -22.86 16.15
N LEU A 94 6.96 -23.32 15.58
CA LEU A 94 6.99 -23.98 14.27
C LEU A 94 6.20 -25.29 14.21
N ASP A 95 6.20 -26.07 15.28
CA ASP A 95 5.48 -27.35 15.31
C ASP A 95 3.97 -27.11 15.31
N LEU A 96 3.52 -26.15 16.12
CA LEU A 96 2.13 -25.72 16.13
C LEU A 96 1.71 -25.09 14.79
N TYR A 97 2.57 -24.25 14.20
CA TYR A 97 2.32 -23.64 12.90
C TYR A 97 2.17 -24.69 11.80
N ARG A 98 3.06 -25.70 11.74
CA ARG A 98 2.97 -26.82 10.78
C ARG A 98 1.66 -27.59 10.94
N GLN A 99 1.27 -27.90 12.17
CA GLN A 99 0.00 -28.57 12.45
C GLN A 99 -1.20 -27.74 11.96
N ARG A 100 -1.22 -26.43 12.26
CA ARG A 100 -2.27 -25.52 11.81
C ARG A 100 -2.32 -25.41 10.28
N ALA A 101 -1.17 -25.34 9.63
CA ALA A 101 -1.09 -25.27 8.18
C ALA A 101 -1.68 -26.53 7.51
N GLN A 102 -1.36 -27.72 8.02
CA GLN A 102 -1.92 -28.99 7.57
C GLN A 102 -3.44 -29.10 7.77
N GLN A 103 -3.97 -28.46 8.82
CA GLN A 103 -5.41 -28.49 9.13
C GLN A 103 -6.20 -27.37 8.44
N ALA A 104 -5.53 -26.30 8.01
CA ALA A 104 -6.19 -25.12 7.44
C ALA A 104 -6.91 -25.47 6.13
N GLY A 105 -6.33 -26.33 5.28
CA GLY A 105 -6.80 -26.55 3.92
C GLY A 105 -6.67 -25.25 3.11
N LEU A 106 -5.45 -24.74 3.01
CA LEU A 106 -5.11 -23.49 2.35
C LEU A 106 -5.43 -23.52 0.86
N THR A 107 -5.18 -24.64 0.18
CA THR A 107 -5.42 -24.76 -1.27
C THR A 107 -6.87 -24.54 -1.68
N ARG A 108 -7.84 -24.84 -0.80
CA ARG A 108 -9.27 -24.57 -1.01
C ARG A 108 -9.71 -23.19 -0.51
N ARG A 109 -8.89 -22.48 0.27
CA ARG A 109 -9.22 -21.21 0.93
C ARG A 109 -8.56 -19.99 0.30
N ILE A 110 -7.42 -20.17 -0.33
CA ILE A 110 -6.66 -19.11 -1.00
C ILE A 110 -6.97 -19.21 -2.49
N LEU A 111 -7.72 -18.23 -2.99
CA LEU A 111 -8.18 -18.19 -4.38
C LEU A 111 -7.44 -17.11 -5.16
N PHE A 112 -6.72 -17.54 -6.19
CA PHE A 112 -6.11 -16.65 -7.17
C PHE A 112 -7.07 -16.46 -8.35
N VAL A 113 -7.71 -15.29 -8.44
CA VAL A 113 -8.70 -15.03 -9.50
C VAL A 113 -8.12 -14.37 -10.75
N GLY A 114 -6.82 -14.07 -10.74
CA GLY A 114 -6.15 -13.39 -11.85
C GLY A 114 -6.53 -11.91 -11.96
N ALA A 115 -6.06 -11.25 -13.01
CA ALA A 115 -6.40 -9.87 -13.31
C ALA A 115 -7.90 -9.74 -13.65
N GLN A 116 -8.54 -8.71 -13.11
CA GLN A 116 -9.97 -8.44 -13.28
C GLN A 116 -10.17 -7.02 -13.83
N ALA A 117 -11.25 -6.80 -14.56
CA ALA A 117 -11.60 -5.45 -15.01
C ALA A 117 -12.03 -4.59 -13.81
N PRO A 118 -11.86 -3.25 -13.85
CA PRO A 118 -12.19 -2.38 -12.71
C PRO A 118 -13.61 -2.57 -12.13
N PRO A 119 -14.68 -2.75 -12.94
CA PRO A 119 -16.01 -3.03 -12.40
C PRO A 119 -16.09 -4.34 -11.61
N ASP A 120 -15.34 -5.36 -12.03
CA ASP A 120 -15.32 -6.68 -11.38
C ASP A 120 -14.50 -6.64 -10.10
N VAL A 121 -13.37 -5.91 -10.08
CA VAL A 121 -12.62 -5.62 -8.85
C VAL A 121 -13.53 -5.00 -7.80
N ALA A 122 -14.31 -3.98 -8.18
CA ALA A 122 -15.25 -3.33 -7.25
C ALA A 122 -16.35 -4.28 -6.75
N GLN A 123 -16.85 -5.19 -7.60
CA GLN A 123 -17.80 -6.22 -7.19
C GLN A 123 -17.18 -7.19 -6.19
N LEU A 124 -15.98 -7.69 -6.46
CA LEU A 124 -15.26 -8.61 -5.58
C LEU A 124 -14.92 -7.97 -4.23
N LEU A 125 -14.47 -6.71 -4.23
CA LEU A 125 -14.21 -5.96 -3.00
C LEU A 125 -15.48 -5.77 -2.15
N ARG A 126 -16.65 -5.56 -2.76
CA ARG A 126 -17.93 -5.46 -2.05
C ARG A 126 -18.41 -6.78 -1.43
N LEU A 127 -17.93 -7.91 -1.93
CA LEU A 127 -18.23 -9.23 -1.37
C LEU A 127 -17.28 -9.61 -0.22
N ALA A 128 -16.16 -8.89 -0.07
CA ALA A 128 -15.18 -9.12 0.98
C ALA A 128 -15.56 -8.47 2.32
N ASP A 129 -14.89 -8.90 3.38
CA ASP A 129 -15.04 -8.39 4.75
C ASP A 129 -13.91 -7.44 5.16
N LEU A 130 -12.71 -7.69 4.64
CA LEU A 130 -11.52 -6.90 4.93
C LEU A 130 -10.65 -6.76 3.68
N GLY A 131 -10.08 -5.59 3.45
CA GLY A 131 -9.08 -5.37 2.41
C GLY A 131 -7.70 -5.39 3.05
N VAL A 132 -6.73 -6.14 2.52
CA VAL A 132 -5.37 -6.19 3.07
C VAL A 132 -4.38 -5.76 2.00
N VAL A 133 -3.54 -4.78 2.35
CA VAL A 133 -2.52 -4.21 1.48
C VAL A 133 -1.16 -4.32 2.19
N PRO A 134 -0.53 -5.50 2.23
CA PRO A 134 0.65 -5.77 3.05
C PRO A 134 1.95 -5.31 2.35
N SER A 135 1.96 -4.12 1.76
CA SER A 135 3.05 -3.67 0.88
C SER A 135 4.37 -3.50 1.63
N LEU A 136 5.46 -4.08 1.11
CA LEU A 136 6.79 -3.98 1.69
C LEU A 136 7.57 -2.77 1.17
N VAL A 137 6.97 -2.01 0.27
CA VAL A 137 7.54 -0.80 -0.32
C VAL A 137 6.69 0.41 0.03
N LYS A 138 7.31 1.60 0.00
CA LYS A 138 6.58 2.84 0.21
C LYS A 138 5.67 3.10 -0.99
N GLU A 139 4.37 2.94 -0.80
CA GLU A 139 3.38 3.32 -1.81
C GLU A 139 3.39 4.84 -2.00
N ALA A 140 3.42 5.30 -3.25
CA ALA A 140 3.29 6.72 -3.57
C ALA A 140 1.81 7.13 -3.50
N PHE A 141 0.98 6.47 -4.30
CA PHE A 141 -0.46 6.69 -4.37
C PHE A 141 -1.18 5.35 -4.18
N PRO A 142 -1.68 5.05 -2.97
CA PRO A 142 -2.29 3.77 -2.65
C PRO A 142 -3.74 3.68 -3.18
N LEU A 143 -3.89 3.68 -4.51
CA LEU A 143 -5.19 3.63 -5.19
C LEU A 143 -6.03 2.44 -4.73
N VAL A 144 -5.41 1.27 -4.53
CA VAL A 144 -6.09 0.07 -4.01
C VAL A 144 -6.76 0.31 -2.66
N SER A 145 -6.14 1.08 -1.76
CA SER A 145 -6.75 1.41 -0.47
C SER A 145 -7.96 2.33 -0.64
N ILE A 146 -7.91 3.25 -1.61
CA ILE A 146 -9.04 4.13 -1.96
C ILE A 146 -10.16 3.35 -2.64
N GLU A 147 -9.84 2.35 -3.48
CA GLU A 147 -10.82 1.44 -4.09
C GLU A 147 -11.52 0.56 -3.04
N ALA A 148 -10.76 0.05 -2.06
CA ALA A 148 -11.32 -0.67 -0.91
C ALA A 148 -12.28 0.24 -0.13
N LEU A 149 -11.84 1.45 0.23
CA LEU A 149 -12.68 2.43 0.94
C LEU A 149 -13.95 2.79 0.16
N SER A 150 -13.83 3.04 -1.15
CA SER A 150 -14.95 3.31 -2.06
C SER A 150 -15.95 2.14 -2.10
N SER A 151 -15.44 0.92 -1.99
CA SER A 151 -16.26 -0.30 -1.91
C SER A 151 -16.87 -0.51 -0.51
N GLY A 152 -16.54 0.35 0.46
CA GLY A 152 -16.95 0.23 1.86
C GLY A 152 -16.23 -0.87 2.61
N LEU A 153 -15.01 -1.19 2.20
CA LEU A 153 -14.15 -2.21 2.78
C LEU A 153 -13.02 -1.52 3.55
N LEU A 154 -12.76 -1.97 4.80
CA LEU A 154 -11.68 -1.43 5.62
C LEU A 154 -10.32 -1.93 5.10
N PRO A 155 -9.40 -1.05 4.63
CA PRO A 155 -8.05 -1.48 4.27
C PRO A 155 -7.16 -1.60 5.52
N VAL A 156 -6.48 -2.73 5.65
CA VAL A 156 -5.42 -3.01 6.63
C VAL A 156 -4.09 -2.95 5.91
N ALA A 157 -3.23 -2.03 6.33
CA ALA A 157 -2.03 -1.68 5.55
C ALA A 157 -0.92 -1.14 6.45
N PRO A 158 0.35 -1.20 6.01
CA PRO A 158 1.47 -0.67 6.76
C PRO A 158 1.46 0.85 6.84
N TYR A 159 1.82 1.38 8.01
CA TYR A 159 1.82 2.82 8.27
C TYR A 159 3.05 3.54 7.67
N THR A 160 3.09 3.62 6.34
CA THR A 160 4.24 4.16 5.59
C THR A 160 3.82 4.86 4.29
N GLY A 161 4.66 5.79 3.79
CA GLY A 161 4.44 6.47 2.52
C GLY A 161 3.06 7.13 2.39
N GLY A 162 2.46 7.03 1.20
CA GLY A 162 1.13 7.54 0.88
C GLY A 162 -0.02 6.84 1.59
N LEU A 163 0.21 5.72 2.28
CA LEU A 163 -0.81 5.06 3.11
C LEU A 163 -1.06 5.81 4.42
N ARG A 164 -0.09 6.59 4.94
CA ARG A 164 -0.22 7.26 6.25
C ARG A 164 -1.44 8.18 6.33
N PRO A 165 -1.67 9.12 5.40
CA PRO A 165 -2.83 10.02 5.49
C PRO A 165 -4.17 9.29 5.45
N ILE A 166 -4.26 8.20 4.67
CA ILE A 166 -5.46 7.35 4.62
C ILE A 166 -5.70 6.66 5.96
N LEU A 167 -4.66 6.03 6.51
CA LEU A 167 -4.72 5.34 7.79
C LEU A 167 -4.96 6.30 8.98
N ASP A 168 -4.49 7.54 8.88
CA ASP A 168 -4.81 8.63 9.79
C ASP A 168 -6.29 8.96 9.78
N GLN A 169 -6.87 9.13 8.61
CA GLN A 169 -8.31 9.38 8.49
C GLN A 169 -9.14 8.18 8.97
N ILE A 170 -8.74 6.95 8.64
CA ILE A 170 -9.38 5.72 9.12
C ILE A 170 -9.39 5.65 10.65
N THR A 171 -8.27 5.98 11.28
CA THR A 171 -8.17 5.99 12.75
C THR A 171 -9.02 7.08 13.38
N LEU A 172 -9.09 8.25 12.74
CA LEU A 172 -9.94 9.35 13.22
C LEU A 172 -11.42 8.96 13.19
N GLU A 173 -11.88 8.34 12.11
CA GLU A 173 -13.29 8.00 11.91
C GLU A 173 -13.72 6.70 12.63
N LEU A 174 -12.82 5.72 12.77
CA LEU A 174 -13.12 4.39 13.34
C LEU A 174 -12.49 4.13 14.71
N GLY A 175 -11.74 5.08 15.27
CA GLY A 175 -11.16 5.00 16.61
C GLY A 175 -10.28 3.75 16.80
N PRO A 176 -10.52 2.91 17.83
CA PRO A 176 -9.74 1.70 18.07
C PRO A 176 -9.68 0.73 16.88
N ILE A 177 -10.78 0.53 16.17
CA ILE A 177 -10.83 -0.36 14.99
C ILE A 177 -9.92 0.18 13.89
N GLY A 178 -9.96 1.49 13.66
CA GLY A 178 -9.09 2.14 12.69
C GLY A 178 -7.60 2.08 13.05
N ARG A 179 -7.24 2.05 14.35
CA ARG A 179 -5.85 1.83 14.78
C ARG A 179 -5.37 0.42 14.48
N LEU A 180 -6.21 -0.59 14.65
CA LEU A 180 -5.87 -1.97 14.35
C LEU A 180 -5.57 -2.20 12.87
N ALA A 181 -6.18 -1.41 11.98
CA ALA A 181 -5.89 -1.44 10.55
C ALA A 181 -4.47 -0.97 10.17
N ARG A 182 -3.70 -0.38 11.09
CA ARG A 182 -2.33 0.11 10.85
C ARG A 182 -1.28 -0.95 11.16
N LEU A 183 -0.67 -1.56 10.16
CA LEU A 183 0.43 -2.48 10.38
C LEU A 183 1.75 -1.72 10.57
N ASP A 184 2.66 -2.31 11.34
CA ASP A 184 4.06 -1.92 11.32
C ASP A 184 4.66 -2.19 9.93
N PRO A 185 5.45 -1.27 9.36
CA PRO A 185 6.02 -1.45 8.03
C PRO A 185 7.22 -2.42 7.98
N SER A 186 7.77 -2.82 9.13
CA SER A 186 8.83 -3.84 9.15
C SER A 186 8.22 -5.21 8.85
N PRO A 187 8.80 -6.00 7.91
CA PRO A 187 8.22 -7.28 7.48
C PRO A 187 7.97 -8.27 8.62
N GLU A 188 8.90 -8.31 9.57
CA GLU A 188 8.89 -9.19 10.75
C GLU A 188 7.67 -8.91 11.64
N ARG A 189 7.48 -7.62 12.01
CA ARG A 189 6.33 -7.18 12.79
C ARG A 189 5.04 -7.25 11.99
N MET A 190 5.08 -6.92 10.70
CA MET A 190 3.92 -6.97 9.82
C MET A 190 3.31 -8.39 9.78
N GLY A 191 4.14 -9.43 9.61
CA GLY A 191 3.68 -10.81 9.63
C GLY A 191 2.95 -11.18 10.92
N LEU A 192 3.52 -10.81 12.07
CA LEU A 192 2.90 -11.02 13.38
C LEU A 192 1.60 -10.24 13.53
N GLU A 193 1.58 -8.95 13.15
CA GLU A 193 0.40 -8.11 13.27
C GLU A 193 -0.73 -8.52 12.32
N LEU A 194 -0.42 -9.12 11.17
CA LEU A 194 -1.44 -9.76 10.32
C LEU A 194 -2.13 -10.90 11.07
N VAL A 195 -1.37 -11.76 11.76
CA VAL A 195 -1.89 -12.88 12.56
C VAL A 195 -2.71 -12.40 13.75
N GLU A 196 -2.26 -11.35 14.43
CA GLU A 196 -2.92 -10.82 15.64
C GLU A 196 -4.18 -10.03 15.32
N ARG A 197 -4.15 -9.21 14.26
CA ARG A 197 -5.16 -8.16 14.04
C ARG A 197 -6.25 -8.55 13.05
N ILE A 198 -5.93 -9.35 12.03
CA ILE A 198 -6.95 -9.77 11.05
C ILE A 198 -8.10 -10.54 11.73
N PRO A 199 -7.84 -11.54 12.61
CA PRO A 199 -8.91 -12.26 13.30
C PRO A 199 -9.85 -11.34 14.08
N PHE A 200 -9.28 -10.38 14.83
CA PHE A 200 -10.07 -9.41 15.59
C PHE A 200 -10.90 -8.49 14.69
N LEU A 201 -10.33 -8.03 13.57
CA LEU A 201 -11.05 -7.19 12.61
C LEU A 201 -12.17 -7.98 11.91
N LEU A 202 -11.94 -9.25 11.58
CA LEU A 202 -12.98 -10.14 11.04
C LEU A 202 -14.12 -10.36 12.03
N ASP A 203 -13.83 -10.46 13.33
CA ASP A 203 -14.84 -10.54 14.39
C ASP A 203 -15.65 -9.23 14.50
N CYS A 204 -14.99 -8.07 14.44
CA CYS A 204 -15.67 -6.76 14.43
C CYS A 204 -16.64 -6.60 13.26
N VAL A 205 -16.28 -7.12 12.08
CA VAL A 205 -17.17 -7.07 10.91
C VAL A 205 -18.09 -8.29 10.84
N ALA A 206 -18.11 -9.20 11.83
CA ALA A 206 -19.06 -10.30 11.86
C ALA A 206 -20.49 -9.80 12.16
N ASP A 207 -20.61 -8.82 13.08
CA ASP A 207 -21.88 -8.16 13.39
C ASP A 207 -22.36 -7.28 12.21
N PRO A 208 -23.60 -7.49 11.69
CA PRO A 208 -24.10 -6.73 10.55
C PRO A 208 -24.20 -5.22 10.78
N SER A 209 -24.51 -4.78 12.00
CA SER A 209 -24.68 -3.35 12.32
C SER A 209 -23.33 -2.65 12.36
N GLN A 210 -22.34 -3.28 13.00
CA GLN A 210 -20.97 -2.82 13.04
C GLN A 210 -20.33 -2.84 11.65
N ARG A 211 -20.55 -3.90 10.85
CA ARG A 211 -20.13 -3.96 9.45
C ARG A 211 -20.71 -2.81 8.63
N ALA A 212 -22.02 -2.57 8.74
CA ALA A 212 -22.68 -1.47 8.03
C ALA A 212 -22.11 -0.10 8.43
N TRP A 213 -21.86 0.10 9.73
CA TRP A 213 -21.25 1.33 10.27
C TRP A 213 -19.81 1.53 9.76
N ILE A 214 -18.96 0.50 9.80
CA ILE A 214 -17.59 0.55 9.24
C ILE A 214 -17.63 0.86 7.74
N SER A 215 -18.52 0.18 7.02
CA SER A 215 -18.63 0.30 5.57
C SER A 215 -19.07 1.69 5.12
N ASP A 216 -20.04 2.28 5.82
CA ASP A 216 -20.46 3.66 5.61
C ASP A 216 -19.33 4.66 5.87
N ARG A 217 -18.59 4.51 6.98
CA ARG A 217 -17.44 5.36 7.28
C ARG A 217 -16.34 5.26 6.22
N CYS A 218 -16.05 4.04 5.75
CA CYS A 218 -15.09 3.82 4.68
C CYS A 218 -15.47 4.60 3.40
N ARG A 219 -16.75 4.56 3.01
CA ARG A 219 -17.23 5.33 1.84
C ARG A 219 -17.09 6.84 2.03
N ARG A 220 -17.42 7.37 3.21
CA ARG A 220 -17.23 8.82 3.52
C ARG A 220 -15.75 9.24 3.46
N ILE A 221 -14.83 8.37 3.87
CA ILE A 221 -13.39 8.63 3.75
C ILE A 221 -12.99 8.71 2.27
N ALA A 222 -13.51 7.80 1.45
CA ALA A 222 -13.20 7.76 0.02
C ALA A 222 -13.61 9.04 -0.73
N GLU A 223 -14.70 9.71 -0.34
CA GLU A 223 -15.15 10.99 -0.93
C GLU A 223 -14.09 12.10 -0.86
N ARG A 224 -13.14 12.02 0.07
CA ARG A 224 -12.01 12.97 0.19
C ARG A 224 -11.00 12.82 -0.95
N TYR A 225 -11.01 11.69 -1.63
CA TYR A 225 -10.10 11.36 -2.74
C TYR A 225 -10.81 11.38 -4.10
N ASP A 226 -12.03 11.94 -4.16
CA ASP A 226 -12.77 12.10 -5.41
C ASP A 226 -12.05 13.04 -6.38
N TRP A 227 -12.05 12.67 -7.67
CA TRP A 227 -11.35 13.41 -8.71
C TRP A 227 -11.84 14.85 -8.84
N GLN A 228 -13.13 15.14 -8.68
CA GLN A 228 -13.63 16.53 -8.77
C GLN A 228 -13.06 17.39 -7.64
N ARG A 229 -12.85 16.81 -6.46
CA ARG A 229 -12.20 17.51 -5.35
C ARG A 229 -10.71 17.72 -5.62
N VAL A 230 -9.99 16.65 -5.97
CA VAL A 230 -8.55 16.70 -6.25
C VAL A 230 -8.24 17.70 -7.37
N THR A 231 -9.03 17.68 -8.46
CA THR A 231 -8.90 18.63 -9.56
C THR A 231 -9.11 20.07 -9.10
N ARG A 232 -10.14 20.35 -8.29
CA ARG A 232 -10.37 21.71 -7.76
C ARG A 232 -9.23 22.20 -6.87
N GLU A 233 -8.70 21.34 -6.01
CA GLU A 233 -7.56 21.68 -5.13
C GLU A 233 -6.30 21.98 -5.95
N ILE A 234 -6.01 21.16 -6.98
CA ILE A 234 -4.89 21.40 -7.90
C ILE A 234 -5.10 22.70 -8.69
N GLU A 235 -6.29 22.95 -9.23
CA GLU A 235 -6.63 24.18 -9.96
C GLU A 235 -6.44 25.43 -9.09
N GLN A 236 -6.83 25.38 -7.81
CA GLN A 236 -6.64 26.49 -6.87
C GLN A 236 -5.17 26.83 -6.67
N VAL A 237 -4.30 25.82 -6.58
CA VAL A 237 -2.84 26.03 -6.49
C VAL A 237 -2.33 26.74 -7.74
N TYR A 238 -2.71 26.28 -8.94
CA TYR A 238 -2.31 26.91 -10.20
C TYR A 238 -2.84 28.34 -10.33
N ARG A 239 -4.13 28.59 -10.00
CA ARG A 239 -4.71 29.93 -10.01
C ARG A 239 -3.98 30.87 -9.05
N GLY A 240 -3.69 30.40 -7.83
CA GLY A 240 -2.94 31.19 -6.85
C GLY A 240 -1.54 31.57 -7.30
N ILE A 241 -0.86 30.76 -8.12
CA ILE A 241 0.44 31.11 -8.71
C ILE A 241 0.28 32.17 -9.81
N VAL A 242 -0.73 32.03 -10.67
CA VAL A 242 -1.03 32.99 -11.75
C VAL A 242 -1.36 34.36 -11.15
N GLU A 243 -2.20 34.40 -10.12
CA GLU A 243 -2.58 35.64 -9.41
C GLU A 243 -1.37 36.32 -8.75
N ARG A 244 -0.45 35.55 -8.14
CA ARG A 244 0.78 36.09 -7.55
C ARG A 244 1.77 36.61 -8.59
N ARG A 245 1.83 36.00 -9.78
CA ARG A 245 2.65 36.49 -10.91
C ARG A 245 2.05 37.72 -11.61
N GLY A 246 0.77 38.00 -11.40
CA GLY A 246 0.11 39.23 -11.84
C GLY A 246 0.43 40.46 -10.97
N SER A 247 1.08 40.28 -9.82
CA SER A 247 1.68 41.39 -9.08
C SER A 247 3.00 41.75 -9.74
N PRO A 248 3.24 43.02 -10.12
CA PRO A 248 4.49 43.40 -10.78
C PRO A 248 5.66 43.02 -9.88
N MET A 249 6.61 42.30 -10.45
CA MET A 249 7.92 42.05 -9.84
C MET A 249 8.56 43.43 -9.63
N VAL A 250 8.51 43.96 -8.40
CA VAL A 250 9.26 45.15 -8.04
C VAL A 250 10.72 44.76 -8.10
N LEU A 251 11.37 45.07 -9.21
CA LEU A 251 12.82 45.10 -9.28
C LEU A 251 13.26 46.17 -8.28
N MET A 252 13.72 45.75 -7.10
CA MET A 252 14.45 46.61 -6.18
C MET A 252 15.67 47.12 -6.93
N ASN A 253 15.59 48.36 -7.42
CA ASN A 253 16.72 49.06 -7.98
C ASN A 253 17.54 49.60 -6.82
N ASP A 254 18.38 48.75 -6.23
CA ASP A 254 19.41 49.19 -5.28
C ASP A 254 20.50 49.93 -6.07
N SER A 255 20.23 51.18 -6.42
CA SER A 255 21.29 52.14 -6.71
C SER A 255 21.83 52.65 -5.38
N PRO A 256 23.13 52.49 -5.07
CA PRO A 256 23.69 53.03 -3.84
C PRO A 256 23.69 54.57 -3.88
N PRO A 257 23.44 55.25 -2.76
CA PRO A 257 23.42 56.70 -2.73
C PRO A 257 24.86 57.25 -2.74
N GLY A 258 25.17 58.05 -3.76
CA GLY A 258 26.30 58.99 -3.73
C GLY A 258 27.46 58.63 -4.66
N ALA A 259 27.45 59.25 -5.84
CA ALA A 259 28.68 59.67 -6.53
C ALA A 259 28.30 60.79 -7.52
N ASP A 260 28.43 62.04 -7.05
CA ASP A 260 28.64 63.18 -7.94
C ASP A 260 29.97 62.96 -8.68
N ASP A 261 29.95 62.94 -10.03
CA ASP A 261 30.93 63.70 -10.82
C ASP A 261 30.47 63.80 -12.30
N PRO A 262 30.57 64.97 -12.97
CA PRO A 262 30.09 65.18 -14.32
C PRO A 262 31.23 64.92 -15.32
N LYS A 263 30.98 64.09 -16.35
CA LYS A 263 31.60 64.25 -17.68
C LYS A 263 30.93 63.36 -18.73
N THR A 264 30.50 64.05 -19.77
CA THR A 264 30.11 63.59 -21.10
C THR A 264 31.18 62.67 -21.74
N THR A 265 30.75 61.63 -22.49
CA THR A 265 31.07 61.34 -23.91
C THR A 265 30.40 60.00 -24.34
N PRO A 266 29.83 59.84 -25.55
CA PRO A 266 29.08 58.63 -25.95
C PRO A 266 29.97 57.47 -26.42
N LEU A 267 29.41 56.26 -26.30
CA LEU A 267 29.93 54.96 -26.70
C LEU A 267 30.30 54.88 -28.20
N ARG A 268 31.39 54.16 -28.51
CA ARG A 268 31.64 53.56 -29.84
C ARG A 268 31.48 52.06 -29.76
N GLU A 269 30.74 51.53 -30.72
CA GLU A 269 30.38 50.13 -30.94
C GLU A 269 31.58 49.24 -31.32
N GLY A 270 31.48 47.96 -30.96
CA GLY A 270 32.10 46.86 -31.72
C GLY A 270 33.15 46.05 -30.97
N GLN A 271 32.76 44.90 -30.41
CA GLN A 271 33.43 43.59 -30.63
C GLN A 271 32.68 42.45 -29.90
N PRO A 272 32.64 41.22 -30.46
CA PRO A 272 31.90 40.09 -29.89
C PRO A 272 32.72 39.35 -28.81
N LEU A 273 32.08 39.00 -27.70
CA LEU A 273 32.67 38.18 -26.64
C LEU A 273 32.43 36.68 -26.89
N ALA A 274 33.54 35.96 -27.00
CA ALA A 274 33.59 34.51 -27.15
C ALA A 274 33.26 33.78 -25.83
N LEU A 275 32.62 32.62 -26.00
CA LEU A 275 32.25 31.63 -25.00
C LEU A 275 33.50 30.98 -24.38
N ALA A 276 33.58 30.88 -23.05
CA ALA A 276 34.53 30.00 -22.36
C ALA A 276 33.84 29.20 -21.26
N MET A 277 33.77 27.89 -21.49
CA MET A 277 33.45 26.82 -20.54
C MET A 277 34.71 26.42 -19.77
N LEU A 278 34.66 26.42 -18.43
CA LEU A 278 35.49 25.63 -17.49
C LEU A 278 34.65 25.53 -16.18
N GLY A 279 34.48 24.44 -15.44
CA GLY A 279 35.27 23.22 -15.30
C GLY A 279 36.00 23.20 -13.94
N GLY A 280 35.67 22.23 -13.07
CA GLY A 280 36.45 21.82 -11.88
C GLY A 280 35.78 22.15 -10.53
N ALA A 281 35.70 21.25 -9.54
CA ALA A 281 36.41 19.98 -9.30
C ALA A 281 35.52 18.97 -8.58
#